data_AF-A0AA43C6Y8-F1
#
_entry.id   AF-A0AA43C6Y8-F1
#
_cell.length_a   1.000
_cell.length_b   1.000
_cell.length_c   1.000
_cell.angle_alpha   90.00
_cell.angle_beta   90.00
_cell.angle_gamma   90.00
#
_symmetry.space_group_name_H-M   'P 1'
#
loop_
_entity.id
_entity.type
_entity.pdbx_description
1 polymer ?
#
loop_
_entity_poly.entity_id
_entity_poly.type
_entity_poly.pdbx_seq_one_letter_code
_entity_poly.pdbx_strand_id
1 'polypeptide(L)'
;RGAFTGASSAKEGLLRSAGDGSIFLDEVGEMPLAVQAKLLRAVDSREIRPLGSVRRVPINARLIAATNKDLRREIEEKRFREDLYYRLAVVEIDVPPLRERKEDLPALIDHFVAQHGRTLHRNIQGVSPRALEILLAHDWPGNVRELANVIERGVILAEGPVIEHVDLPRGLAGRAEEDSGPVVDLRRSTRRFERARIESVVAACGGDKKEAARRLNISLASLYRKSAPASD
;
A
#
# COMPACT_ATOMS: atom_id res chain seq x y z
N ARG A 1 -12.89 -44.46 -0.40
CA ARG A 1 -11.70 -44.50 -1.28
C ARG A 1 -11.80 -43.33 -2.26
N GLY A 2 -10.83 -42.41 -2.24
CA GLY A 2 -10.59 -41.41 -3.29
C GLY A 2 -10.85 -39.93 -2.93
N ALA A 3 -9.81 -39.23 -2.43
CA ALA A 3 -9.35 -37.89 -2.85
C ALA A 3 -8.59 -37.18 -1.72
N PHE A 4 -7.31 -36.85 -1.98
CA PHE A 4 -6.36 -36.11 -1.14
C PHE A 4 -5.79 -36.84 0.09
N THR A 5 -4.79 -37.67 -0.16
CA THR A 5 -3.88 -38.25 0.84
C THR A 5 -2.88 -37.19 1.32
N GLY A 6 -3.05 -36.69 2.55
CA GLY A 6 -2.05 -35.84 3.21
C GLY A 6 -2.52 -35.08 4.45
N ALA A 7 -3.83 -34.89 4.66
CA ALA A 7 -4.34 -34.19 5.84
C ALA A 7 -4.62 -35.18 6.98
N SER A 8 -3.65 -35.36 7.87
CA SER A 8 -3.74 -36.22 9.08
C SER A 8 -4.63 -35.63 10.20
N SER A 9 -5.21 -34.44 10.00
CA SER A 9 -6.20 -33.87 10.92
C SER A 9 -7.28 -33.10 10.16
N ALA A 10 -8.53 -33.24 10.60
CA ALA A 10 -9.61 -32.38 10.17
C ALA A 10 -9.33 -30.97 10.72
N LYS A 11 -8.98 -30.02 9.84
CA LYS A 11 -8.86 -28.62 10.22
C LYS A 11 -10.24 -27.99 10.37
N GLU A 12 -10.43 -27.29 11.48
CA GLU A 12 -11.62 -26.51 11.72
C GLU A 12 -11.72 -25.37 10.69
N GLY A 13 -12.88 -25.22 10.05
CA GLY A 13 -13.11 -24.17 9.07
C GLY A 13 -13.32 -22.81 9.71
N LEU A 14 -12.98 -21.73 8.98
CA LEU A 14 -13.00 -20.34 9.49
C LEU A 14 -14.36 -19.91 10.07
N LEU A 15 -15.47 -20.34 9.46
CA LEU A 15 -16.81 -20.02 9.95
C LEU A 15 -17.10 -20.66 11.32
N ARG A 16 -16.47 -21.80 11.61
CA ARG A 16 -16.65 -22.52 12.88
C ARG A 16 -15.72 -22.00 13.96
N SER A 17 -14.46 -21.72 13.60
CA SER A 17 -13.46 -21.20 14.54
C SER A 17 -13.84 -19.85 15.15
N ALA A 18 -14.74 -19.10 14.50
CA ALA A 18 -15.22 -17.82 15.03
C ALA A 18 -16.11 -17.96 16.27
N GLY A 19 -16.75 -19.12 16.51
CA GLY A 19 -17.65 -19.32 17.65
C GLY A 19 -18.74 -18.24 17.73
N ASP A 20 -18.79 -17.53 18.86
CA ASP A 20 -19.69 -16.39 19.12
C ASP A 20 -19.06 -15.02 18.76
N GLY A 21 -17.90 -15.02 18.11
CA GLY A 21 -17.16 -13.83 17.73
C GLY A 21 -17.66 -13.17 16.43
N SER A 22 -16.72 -12.70 15.61
CA SER A 22 -17.02 -12.09 14.32
C SER A 22 -16.22 -12.74 13.19
N ILE A 23 -16.84 -12.78 12.01
CA ILE A 23 -16.23 -13.24 10.76
C ILE A 23 -16.18 -12.04 9.83
N PHE A 24 -14.98 -11.70 9.36
CA PHE A 24 -14.78 -10.70 8.32
C PHE A 24 -14.53 -11.40 6.99
N LEU A 25 -15.39 -11.14 6.01
CA LEU A 25 -15.25 -11.62 4.64
C LEU A 25 -14.86 -10.44 3.75
N ASP A 26 -13.64 -10.47 3.24
CA ASP A 26 -13.18 -9.48 2.27
C ASP A 26 -13.49 -9.92 0.83
N GLU A 27 -13.62 -8.95 -0.06
CA GLU A 27 -13.87 -9.14 -1.50
C GLU A 27 -15.02 -10.11 -1.84
N VAL A 28 -16.16 -10.00 -1.14
CA VAL A 28 -17.30 -10.92 -1.35
C VAL A 28 -17.86 -10.90 -2.78
N GLY A 29 -17.70 -9.80 -3.51
CA GLY A 29 -18.08 -9.68 -4.91
C GLY A 29 -17.25 -10.53 -5.89
N GLU A 30 -16.10 -11.05 -5.46
CA GLU A 30 -15.24 -11.92 -6.28
C GLU A 30 -15.53 -13.42 -6.09
N MET A 31 -16.42 -13.77 -5.14
CA MET A 31 -16.72 -15.17 -4.85
C MET A 31 -17.43 -15.84 -6.04
N PRO A 32 -17.02 -17.06 -6.46
CA PRO A 32 -17.77 -17.84 -7.44
C PRO A 32 -19.21 -18.12 -6.96
N LEU A 33 -20.19 -18.17 -7.87
CA LEU A 33 -21.60 -18.42 -7.56
C LEU A 33 -21.85 -19.68 -6.69
N ALA A 34 -21.04 -20.73 -6.87
CA ALA A 34 -21.14 -21.95 -6.06
C ALA A 34 -20.73 -21.73 -4.60
N VAL A 35 -19.79 -20.80 -4.34
CA VAL A 35 -19.40 -20.39 -2.98
C VAL A 35 -20.46 -19.47 -2.39
N GLN A 36 -20.99 -18.53 -3.18
CA GLN A 36 -22.10 -17.67 -2.77
C GLN A 36 -23.31 -18.48 -2.30
N ALA A 37 -23.67 -19.55 -3.01
CA ALA A 37 -24.77 -20.44 -2.60
C ALA A 37 -24.50 -21.17 -1.26
N LYS A 38 -23.23 -21.51 -0.97
CA LYS A 38 -22.86 -22.11 0.32
C LYS A 38 -22.88 -21.08 1.44
N LEU A 39 -22.40 -19.86 1.17
CA LEU A 39 -22.43 -18.77 2.13
C LEU A 39 -23.86 -18.38 2.46
N LEU A 40 -24.73 -18.24 1.46
CA LEU A 40 -26.16 -17.99 1.66
C LEU A 40 -26.77 -19.01 2.63
N ARG A 41 -26.52 -20.30 2.42
CA ARG A 41 -27.00 -21.35 3.33
C ARG A 41 -26.45 -21.16 4.75
N ALA A 42 -25.17 -20.82 4.90
CA ALA A 42 -24.57 -20.58 6.20
C ALA A 42 -25.22 -19.38 6.92
N VAL A 43 -25.49 -18.30 6.19
CA VAL A 43 -26.12 -17.09 6.73
C VAL A 43 -27.60 -17.32 7.07
N ASP A 44 -28.35 -17.96 6.17
CA ASP A 44 -29.78 -18.24 6.34
C ASP A 44 -30.04 -19.23 7.48
N SER A 45 -29.35 -20.37 7.46
CA SER A 45 -29.63 -21.47 8.41
C SER A 45 -28.84 -21.36 9.70
N ARG A 46 -27.84 -20.46 9.77
CA ARG A 46 -26.85 -20.43 10.84
C ARG A 46 -26.21 -21.79 11.09
N GLU A 47 -26.01 -22.57 10.02
CA GLU A 47 -25.39 -23.88 10.06
C GLU A 47 -24.42 -24.07 8.89
N ILE A 48 -23.34 -24.80 9.15
CA ILE A 48 -22.38 -25.21 8.13
C ILE A 48 -22.27 -26.73 8.08
N ARG A 49 -21.85 -27.25 6.92
CA ARG A 49 -21.53 -28.66 6.74
C ARG A 49 -20.03 -28.83 6.48
N PRO A 50 -19.27 -29.44 7.41
CA PRO A 50 -17.87 -29.75 7.18
C PRO A 50 -17.68 -30.65 5.95
N LEU A 51 -16.55 -30.50 5.26
CA LEU A 51 -16.21 -31.34 4.13
C LEU A 51 -16.11 -32.80 4.56
N GLY A 52 -16.75 -33.70 3.80
CA GLY A 52 -16.79 -35.13 4.11
C GLY A 52 -17.76 -35.52 5.25
N SER A 53 -18.38 -34.55 5.92
CA SER A 53 -19.43 -34.80 6.93
C SER A 53 -20.82 -34.64 6.32
N VAL A 54 -21.76 -35.44 6.79
CA VAL A 54 -23.20 -35.26 6.53
C VAL A 54 -23.89 -34.45 7.64
N ARG A 55 -23.26 -34.31 8.80
CA ARG A 55 -23.80 -33.56 9.94
C ARG A 55 -23.59 -32.06 9.75
N ARG A 56 -24.63 -31.30 10.03
CA ARG A 56 -24.57 -29.83 10.11
C ARG A 56 -24.14 -29.41 11.50
N VAL A 57 -23.49 -28.26 11.59
CA VAL A 57 -22.97 -27.69 12.83
C VAL A 57 -23.40 -26.22 12.89
N PRO A 58 -23.96 -25.74 14.02
CA PRO A 58 -24.41 -24.36 14.13
C PRO A 58 -23.22 -23.37 14.10
N ILE A 59 -23.51 -22.15 13.67
CA ILE A 59 -22.63 -20.97 13.73
C ILE A 59 -23.39 -19.82 14.38
N ASN A 60 -22.72 -19.04 15.24
CA ASN A 60 -23.34 -17.91 15.93
C ASN A 60 -22.60 -16.57 15.72
N ALA A 61 -21.49 -16.60 14.98
CA ALA A 61 -20.65 -15.42 14.78
C ALA A 61 -21.38 -14.31 14.01
N ARG A 62 -21.08 -13.07 14.37
CA ARG A 62 -21.47 -11.87 13.62
C ARG A 62 -20.73 -11.85 12.28
N LEU A 63 -21.46 -11.63 11.19
CA LEU A 63 -20.86 -11.49 9.87
C LEU A 63 -20.61 -10.02 9.52
N ILE A 64 -19.42 -9.74 9.00
CA ILE A 64 -19.03 -8.46 8.42
C ILE A 64 -18.46 -8.78 7.04
N ALA A 65 -18.92 -8.09 6.01
CA ALA A 65 -18.49 -8.30 4.64
C ALA A 65 -18.02 -6.98 4.02
N ALA A 66 -17.01 -7.06 3.15
CA ALA A 66 -16.48 -5.94 2.38
C ALA A 66 -16.33 -6.34 0.91
N THR A 67 -16.42 -5.35 0.03
CA THR A 67 -16.25 -5.51 -1.42
C THR A 67 -15.91 -4.16 -2.04
N ASN A 68 -15.13 -4.19 -3.12
CA ASN A 68 -14.85 -3.03 -3.98
C ASN A 68 -15.75 -2.99 -5.24
N LYS A 69 -16.57 -4.04 -5.46
CA LYS A 69 -17.53 -4.13 -6.56
C LYS A 69 -18.90 -3.58 -6.16
N ASP A 70 -19.56 -2.94 -7.12
CA ASP A 70 -20.99 -2.62 -7.04
C ASP A 70 -21.80 -3.92 -7.14
N LEU A 71 -22.29 -4.40 -6.00
CA LEU A 71 -23.05 -5.66 -5.95
C LEU A 71 -24.37 -5.60 -6.70
N ARG A 72 -25.00 -4.43 -6.84
CA ARG A 72 -26.26 -4.30 -7.61
C ARG A 72 -25.99 -4.54 -9.08
N ARG A 73 -24.93 -3.94 -9.61
CA ARG A 73 -24.46 -4.22 -10.97
C ARG A 73 -24.07 -5.68 -11.17
N GLU A 74 -23.36 -6.28 -10.20
CA GLU A 74 -22.99 -7.70 -10.28
C GLU A 74 -24.21 -8.64 -10.26
N ILE A 75 -25.33 -8.25 -9.62
CA ILE A 75 -26.61 -8.97 -9.68
C ILE A 75 -27.22 -8.88 -11.08
N GLU A 76 -27.29 -7.68 -11.67
CA GLU A 76 -27.80 -7.47 -13.02
C GLU A 76 -27.02 -8.31 -14.05
N GLU A 77 -25.70 -8.37 -13.88
CA GLU A 77 -24.79 -9.16 -14.72
C GLU A 77 -24.73 -10.66 -14.34
N LYS A 78 -25.59 -11.10 -13.40
CA LYS A 78 -25.73 -12.50 -12.93
C LYS A 78 -24.45 -13.12 -12.35
N ARG A 79 -23.52 -12.28 -11.90
CA ARG A 79 -22.27 -12.70 -11.22
C ARG A 79 -22.41 -12.72 -9.71
N PHE A 80 -23.41 -12.04 -9.17
CA PHE A 80 -23.75 -12.09 -7.76
C PHE A 80 -25.22 -12.50 -7.57
N ARG A 81 -25.49 -13.27 -6.52
CA ARG A 81 -26.86 -13.69 -6.21
C ARG A 81 -27.61 -12.61 -5.44
N GLU A 82 -28.79 -12.28 -5.93
CA GLU A 82 -29.69 -11.33 -5.29
C GLU A 82 -30.10 -11.75 -3.88
N ASP A 83 -30.38 -13.04 -3.66
CA ASP A 83 -30.75 -13.56 -2.34
C ASP A 83 -29.64 -13.39 -1.28
N LEU A 84 -28.37 -13.58 -1.67
CA LEU A 84 -27.23 -13.33 -0.80
C LEU A 84 -27.05 -11.84 -0.50
N TYR A 85 -27.26 -10.96 -1.48
CA TYR A 85 -27.14 -9.51 -1.30
C TYR A 85 -28.03 -9.02 -0.16
N TYR A 86 -29.31 -9.35 -0.19
CA TYR A 86 -30.24 -8.94 0.86
C TYR A 86 -29.95 -9.54 2.25
N ARG A 87 -29.16 -10.61 2.33
CA ARG A 87 -28.69 -11.18 3.60
C ARG A 87 -27.43 -10.53 4.15
N LEU A 88 -26.60 -9.96 3.29
CA LEU A 88 -25.38 -9.26 3.68
C LEU A 88 -25.63 -7.76 3.92
N ALA A 89 -26.38 -7.12 3.01
CA ALA A 89 -26.66 -5.68 2.99
C ALA A 89 -27.77 -5.28 3.97
N VAL A 90 -27.66 -5.73 5.23
CA VAL A 90 -28.59 -5.31 6.30
C VAL A 90 -28.22 -3.93 6.82
N VAL A 91 -26.92 -3.68 7.00
CA VAL A 91 -26.35 -2.37 7.35
C VAL A 91 -25.18 -2.15 6.41
N GLU A 92 -25.33 -1.18 5.51
CA GLU A 92 -24.29 -0.81 4.54
C GLU A 92 -23.49 0.39 5.06
N ILE A 93 -22.15 0.30 4.95
CA ILE A 93 -21.24 1.40 5.26
C ILE A 93 -20.45 1.66 3.99
N ASP A 94 -20.64 2.84 3.42
CA ASP A 94 -19.84 3.30 2.30
C ASP A 94 -18.52 3.89 2.81
N VAL A 95 -17.40 3.46 2.22
CA VAL A 95 -16.06 3.92 2.61
C VAL A 95 -15.55 4.86 1.52
N PRO A 96 -15.52 6.19 1.77
CA PRO A 96 -15.18 7.13 0.73
C PRO A 96 -13.72 6.98 0.30
N PRO A 97 -13.44 7.16 -1.00
CA PRO A 97 -12.08 7.19 -1.51
C PRO A 97 -11.34 8.42 -0.97
N LEU A 98 -10.01 8.34 -0.94
CA LEU A 98 -9.15 9.35 -0.32
C LEU A 98 -9.29 10.74 -0.97
N ARG A 99 -9.60 10.81 -2.27
CA ARG A 99 -9.89 12.08 -2.98
C ARG A 99 -11.09 12.85 -2.44
N GLU A 100 -12.03 12.18 -1.78
CA GLU A 100 -13.23 12.77 -1.19
C GLU A 100 -13.03 13.16 0.29
N ARG A 101 -11.85 12.85 0.85
CA ARG A 101 -11.46 13.15 2.23
C ARG A 101 -10.01 13.61 2.32
N LYS A 102 -9.63 14.58 1.47
CA LYS A 102 -8.24 15.09 1.39
C LYS A 102 -7.80 15.78 2.68
N GLU A 103 -8.72 16.21 3.53
CA GLU A 103 -8.48 16.73 4.88
C GLU A 103 -7.77 15.74 5.81
N ASP A 104 -7.90 14.44 5.57
CA ASP A 104 -7.24 13.39 6.35
C ASP A 104 -5.77 13.18 5.94
N LEU A 105 -5.37 13.69 4.76
CA LEU A 105 -4.04 13.44 4.19
C LEU A 105 -2.88 13.84 5.12
N PRO A 106 -2.86 15.02 5.76
CA PRO A 106 -1.75 15.39 6.63
C PRO A 106 -1.53 14.38 7.76
N ALA A 107 -2.61 13.95 8.44
CA ALA A 107 -2.54 12.99 9.53
C ALA A 107 -2.09 11.60 9.04
N LEU A 108 -2.56 11.17 7.87
CA LEU A 108 -2.14 9.91 7.24
C LEU A 108 -0.66 9.95 6.82
N ILE A 109 -0.19 11.07 6.27
CA ILE A 109 1.21 11.28 5.89
C ILE A 109 2.09 11.16 7.13
N ASP A 110 1.77 11.87 8.21
CA ASP A 110 2.53 11.82 9.47
C ASP A 110 2.56 10.40 10.05
N HIS A 111 1.42 9.69 10.00
CA HIS A 111 1.34 8.30 10.41
C HIS A 111 2.28 7.40 9.61
N PHE A 112 2.25 7.46 8.28
CA PHE A 112 3.09 6.63 7.42
C PHE A 112 4.57 7.00 7.51
N VAL A 113 4.92 8.28 7.62
CA VAL A 113 6.29 8.73 7.86
C VAL A 113 6.83 8.11 9.16
N ALA A 114 6.05 8.20 10.24
CA ALA A 114 6.45 7.62 11.53
C ALA A 114 6.53 6.09 11.47
N GLN A 115 5.57 5.43 10.83
CA GLN A 115 5.53 3.98 10.69
C GLN A 115 6.73 3.46 9.89
N HIS A 116 6.94 3.98 8.68
CA HIS A 116 8.02 3.52 7.80
C HIS A 116 9.40 3.96 8.31
N GLY A 117 9.51 5.16 8.92
CA GLY A 117 10.74 5.61 9.59
C GLY A 117 11.20 4.64 10.66
N ARG A 118 10.28 4.15 11.51
CA ARG A 118 10.58 3.13 12.53
C ARG A 118 10.98 1.79 11.89
N THR A 119 10.20 1.29 10.95
CA THR A 119 10.43 -0.01 10.30
C THR A 119 11.74 -0.07 9.53
N LEU A 120 12.13 1.03 8.88
CA LEU A 120 13.35 1.13 8.08
C LEU A 120 14.56 1.67 8.87
N HIS A 121 14.39 1.94 10.16
CA HIS A 121 15.42 2.55 11.02
C HIS A 121 15.97 3.87 10.48
N ARG A 122 15.07 4.70 9.92
CA ARG A 122 15.36 6.01 9.34
C ARG A 122 14.77 7.10 10.23
N ASN A 123 15.57 8.12 10.55
CA ASN A 123 15.11 9.28 11.32
C ASN A 123 14.46 10.33 10.38
N ILE A 124 13.27 10.02 9.88
CA ILE A 124 12.46 10.97 9.10
C ILE A 124 11.45 11.64 10.03
N GLN A 125 11.38 12.97 9.95
CA GLN A 125 10.59 13.86 10.80
C GLN A 125 9.34 14.39 10.09
N GLY A 126 9.26 14.29 8.77
CA GLY A 126 8.11 14.75 7.99
C GLY A 126 8.39 14.90 6.50
N VAL A 127 7.51 15.62 5.83
CA VAL A 127 7.61 16.00 4.42
C VAL A 127 7.85 17.50 4.29
N SER A 128 8.54 17.96 3.24
CA SER A 128 8.72 19.40 3.02
C SER A 128 7.41 20.05 2.54
N PRO A 129 7.23 21.38 2.71
CA PRO A 129 6.01 22.07 2.28
C PRO A 129 5.66 21.81 0.80
N ARG A 130 6.67 21.81 -0.07
CA ARG A 130 6.49 21.52 -1.49
C ARG A 130 6.08 20.06 -1.76
N ALA A 131 6.62 19.11 -0.99
CA ALA A 131 6.19 17.71 -1.08
C ALA A 131 4.73 17.57 -0.62
N LEU A 132 4.35 18.25 0.45
CA LEU A 132 2.96 18.26 0.95
C LEU A 132 1.98 18.81 -0.09
N GLU A 133 2.31 19.94 -0.74
CA GLU A 133 1.47 20.50 -1.82
C GLU A 133 1.21 19.49 -2.95
N ILE A 134 2.25 18.75 -3.37
CA ILE A 134 2.11 17.70 -4.39
C ILE A 134 1.20 16.57 -3.91
N LEU A 135 1.40 16.12 -2.66
CA LEU A 135 0.60 15.04 -2.07
C LEU A 135 -0.89 15.44 -1.91
N LEU A 136 -1.16 16.70 -1.58
CA LEU A 136 -2.53 17.23 -1.47
C LEU A 136 -3.19 17.42 -2.84
N ALA A 137 -2.42 17.75 -3.87
CA ALA A 137 -2.94 17.94 -5.22
C ALA A 137 -3.34 16.63 -5.90
N HIS A 138 -2.70 15.50 -5.57
CA HIS A 138 -2.97 14.21 -6.19
C HIS A 138 -4.36 13.62 -5.82
N ASP A 139 -4.92 12.82 -6.72
CA ASP A 139 -6.26 12.23 -6.56
C ASP A 139 -6.26 10.81 -5.97
N TRP A 140 -5.08 10.24 -5.74
CA TRP A 140 -4.92 8.95 -5.03
C TRP A 140 -5.85 7.84 -5.57
N PRO A 141 -5.76 7.46 -6.86
CA PRO A 141 -6.56 6.37 -7.43
C PRO A 141 -6.39 5.04 -6.68
N GLY A 142 -5.22 4.76 -6.12
CA GLY A 142 -4.96 3.61 -5.24
C GLY A 142 -5.22 3.88 -3.74
N ASN A 143 -5.88 4.99 -3.41
CA ASN A 143 -6.28 5.40 -2.08
C ASN A 143 -5.12 5.38 -1.07
N VAL A 144 -5.43 5.05 0.18
CA VAL A 144 -4.49 4.97 1.31
C VAL A 144 -3.30 4.04 1.01
N ARG A 145 -3.50 2.98 0.21
CA ARG A 145 -2.42 2.04 -0.15
C ARG A 145 -1.39 2.69 -1.07
N GLU A 146 -1.83 3.47 -2.05
CA GLU A 146 -0.92 4.26 -2.89
C GLU A 146 -0.17 5.31 -2.08
N LEU A 147 -0.87 6.04 -1.20
CA LEU A 147 -0.25 7.02 -0.30
C LEU A 147 0.85 6.37 0.56
N ALA A 148 0.54 5.25 1.21
CA ALA A 148 1.51 4.52 2.03
C ALA A 148 2.76 4.15 1.21
N ASN A 149 2.59 3.60 0.01
CA ASN A 149 3.70 3.22 -0.87
C ASN A 149 4.55 4.43 -1.30
N VAL A 150 3.90 5.56 -1.61
CA VAL A 150 4.58 6.80 -1.99
C VAL A 150 5.42 7.33 -0.83
N ILE A 151 4.87 7.34 0.39
CA ILE A 151 5.58 7.80 1.59
C ILE A 151 6.71 6.84 1.96
N GLU A 152 6.49 5.53 1.91
CA GLU A 152 7.53 4.52 2.13
C GLU A 152 8.72 4.73 1.18
N ARG A 153 8.45 4.89 -0.12
CA ARG A 153 9.48 5.23 -1.10
C ARG A 153 10.19 6.54 -0.75
N GLY A 154 9.46 7.56 -0.33
CA GLY A 154 10.04 8.82 0.14
C GLY A 154 10.99 8.63 1.32
N VAL A 155 10.61 7.82 2.33
CA VAL A 155 11.46 7.47 3.48
C VAL A 155 12.76 6.76 3.05
N ILE A 156 12.67 5.86 2.05
CA ILE A 156 13.82 5.14 1.50
C ILE A 156 14.77 6.09 0.76
N LEU A 157 14.22 7.01 -0.04
CA LEU A 157 15.00 7.86 -0.95
C LEU A 157 15.49 9.16 -0.32
N ALA A 158 14.84 9.63 0.75
CA ALA A 158 15.26 10.84 1.44
C ALA A 158 16.73 10.73 1.86
N GLU A 159 17.49 11.82 1.71
CA GLU A 159 18.89 11.86 2.14
C GLU A 159 19.02 12.40 3.57
N GLY A 160 18.04 13.19 4.02
CA GLY A 160 18.01 13.82 5.34
C GLY A 160 16.76 13.45 6.15
N PRO A 161 16.41 14.25 7.18
CA PRO A 161 15.27 13.99 8.04
C PRO A 161 13.93 14.39 7.44
N VAL A 162 13.89 14.94 6.21
CA VAL A 162 12.66 15.40 5.56
C VAL A 162 12.58 14.76 4.18
N ILE A 163 11.39 14.28 3.81
CA ILE A 163 11.09 13.82 2.45
C ILE A 163 10.88 15.05 1.58
N GLU A 164 11.73 15.20 0.57
CA GLU A 164 11.63 16.30 -0.38
C GLU A 164 10.78 15.92 -1.59
N HIS A 165 10.28 16.94 -2.30
CA HIS A 165 9.51 16.73 -3.54
C HIS A 165 10.25 15.90 -4.60
N VAL A 166 11.59 15.89 -4.60
CA VAL A 166 12.43 15.09 -5.51
C VAL A 166 12.47 13.60 -5.16
N ASP A 167 12.06 13.25 -3.94
CA ASP A 167 12.02 11.87 -3.45
C ASP A 167 10.66 11.21 -3.74
N LEU A 168 9.66 12.03 -4.09
CA LEU A 168 8.35 11.57 -4.53
C LEU A 168 8.38 11.08 -6.00
N PRO A 169 7.51 10.10 -6.37
CA PRO A 169 7.29 9.75 -7.76
C PRO A 169 6.92 10.95 -8.65
N ARG A 170 7.54 11.01 -9.83
CA ARG A 170 7.37 12.12 -10.78
C ARG A 170 5.93 12.28 -11.29
N GLY A 171 5.17 11.19 -11.35
CA GLY A 171 3.79 11.17 -11.84
C GLY A 171 2.74 11.72 -10.88
N LEU A 172 3.09 12.07 -9.64
CA LEU A 172 2.15 12.63 -8.66
C LEU A 172 1.70 14.06 -9.01
N ALA A 173 2.56 14.82 -9.69
CA ALA A 173 2.25 16.15 -10.16
C ALA A 173 1.57 16.08 -11.53
N GLY A 174 0.31 15.62 -11.57
CA GLY A 174 -0.65 15.93 -12.64
C GLY A 174 -0.11 15.87 -14.07
N ARG A 175 0.38 14.71 -14.49
CA ARG A 175 0.32 14.24 -15.88
C ARG A 175 0.37 12.74 -15.82
N ALA A 176 -0.74 12.11 -16.23
CA ALA A 176 -0.75 10.73 -16.64
C ALA A 176 0.20 10.59 -17.83
N GLU A 177 1.49 10.38 -17.54
CA GLU A 177 2.32 9.57 -18.40
C GLU A 177 2.27 8.18 -17.78
N GLU A 178 1.55 7.30 -18.47
CA GLU A 178 1.78 5.87 -18.41
C GLU A 178 3.29 5.64 -18.52
N ASP A 179 3.96 5.40 -17.41
CA ASP A 179 5.34 4.93 -17.44
C ASP A 179 5.40 3.60 -16.69
N SER A 180 4.85 2.58 -17.35
CA SER A 180 5.49 1.29 -17.39
C SER A 180 6.91 1.45 -17.99
N GLY A 181 7.83 1.94 -17.18
CA GLY A 181 9.25 2.09 -17.51
C GLY A 181 10.11 1.47 -16.40
N PRO A 182 10.80 0.34 -16.65
CA PRO A 182 11.66 -0.25 -15.65
C PRO A 182 13.01 0.47 -15.61
N VAL A 183 13.62 0.44 -14.42
CA VAL A 183 15.01 0.85 -14.11
C VAL A 183 15.22 2.36 -13.90
N VAL A 184 15.26 2.74 -12.63
CA VAL A 184 15.99 3.93 -12.15
C VAL A 184 17.37 3.93 -12.82
N ASP A 185 17.63 4.87 -13.73
CA ASP A 185 18.92 5.01 -14.40
C ASP A 185 20.05 5.04 -13.37
N LEU A 186 20.84 3.96 -13.31
CA LEU A 186 21.95 3.80 -12.39
C LEU A 186 22.94 4.97 -12.51
N ARG A 187 23.11 5.54 -13.71
CA ARG A 187 23.97 6.70 -13.93
C ARG A 187 23.43 7.93 -13.20
N ARG A 188 22.12 8.15 -13.23
CA ARG A 188 21.47 9.26 -12.51
C ARG A 188 21.55 9.08 -11.00
N SER A 189 21.31 7.87 -10.51
CA SER A 189 21.43 7.52 -9.08
C SER A 189 22.87 7.72 -8.57
N THR A 190 23.86 7.25 -9.34
CA THR A 190 25.29 7.37 -8.99
C THR A 190 25.73 8.84 -8.97
N ARG A 191 25.33 9.64 -9.97
CA ARG A 191 25.64 11.08 -10.00
C ARG A 191 25.06 11.83 -8.80
N ARG A 192 23.81 11.52 -8.40
CA ARG A 192 23.17 12.13 -7.22
C ARG A 192 23.93 11.76 -5.95
N PHE A 193 24.25 10.48 -5.76
CA PHE A 193 25.03 9.98 -4.62
C PHE A 193 26.42 10.63 -4.54
N GLU A 194 27.14 10.67 -5.67
CA GLU A 194 28.47 11.30 -5.75
C GLU A 194 28.40 12.78 -5.37
N ARG A 195 27.39 13.50 -5.87
CA ARG A 195 27.22 14.93 -5.58
C ARG A 195 26.91 15.18 -4.11
N ALA A 196 25.91 14.49 -3.55
CA ALA A 196 25.54 14.63 -2.14
C ALA A 196 26.72 14.30 -1.21
N ARG A 197 27.50 13.27 -1.54
CA ARG A 197 28.70 12.91 -0.79
C ARG A 197 29.80 13.97 -0.89
N ILE A 198 29.99 14.56 -2.08
CA ILE A 198 30.92 15.68 -2.28
C ILE A 198 30.50 16.89 -1.47
N GLU A 199 29.23 17.29 -1.53
CA GLU A 199 28.69 18.44 -0.80
C GLU A 199 28.83 18.28 0.72
N SER A 200 28.50 17.10 1.25
CA SER A 200 28.65 16.77 2.67
C SER A 200 30.11 16.87 3.14
N VAL A 201 31.07 16.35 2.38
CA VAL A 201 32.49 16.40 2.76
C VAL A 201 33.07 17.81 2.59
N VAL A 202 32.65 18.56 1.57
CA VAL A 202 33.04 19.97 1.40
C VAL A 202 32.56 20.81 2.59
N ALA A 203 31.32 20.61 3.04
CA ALA A 203 30.78 21.28 4.22
C ALA A 203 31.56 20.92 5.50
N ALA A 204 31.88 19.63 5.70
CA ALA A 204 32.69 19.17 6.83
C ALA A 204 34.15 19.69 6.80
N CYS A 205 34.65 20.08 5.64
CA CYS A 205 35.96 20.72 5.45
C CYS A 205 35.90 22.25 5.46
N GLY A 206 34.78 22.86 5.90
CA GLY A 206 34.63 24.32 5.96
C GLY A 206 34.67 25.02 4.59
N GLY A 207 34.33 24.31 3.52
CA GLY A 207 34.36 24.83 2.15
C GLY A 207 35.70 24.61 1.43
N ASP A 208 36.71 24.02 2.07
CA ASP A 208 37.98 23.69 1.40
C ASP A 208 37.81 22.51 0.43
N LYS A 209 37.65 22.83 -0.85
CA LYS A 209 37.50 21.85 -1.94
C LYS A 209 38.75 21.01 -2.19
N LYS A 210 39.96 21.49 -1.87
CA LYS A 210 41.20 20.71 -2.01
C LYS A 210 41.27 19.64 -0.92
N GLU A 211 40.98 20.01 0.31
CA GLU A 211 40.93 19.07 1.42
C GLU A 211 39.79 18.05 1.27
N ALA A 212 38.62 18.49 0.80
CA ALA A 212 37.50 17.59 0.49
C ALA A 212 37.84 16.58 -0.61
N ALA A 213 38.50 17.01 -1.70
CA ALA A 213 38.95 16.12 -2.77
C ALA A 213 39.95 15.05 -2.25
N ARG A 214 40.88 15.47 -1.37
CA ARG A 214 41.83 14.56 -0.71
C ARG A 214 41.14 13.51 0.15
N ARG A 215 40.15 13.91 0.97
CA ARG A 215 39.38 12.99 1.82
C ARG A 215 38.48 12.03 1.04
N LEU A 216 37.98 12.47 -0.12
CA LEU A 216 37.18 11.65 -1.03
C LEU A 216 38.02 10.77 -1.96
N ASN A 217 39.35 10.90 -1.91
CA ASN A 217 40.29 10.21 -2.79
C ASN A 217 39.99 10.42 -4.29
N ILE A 218 39.64 11.65 -4.66
CA ILE A 218 39.38 12.05 -6.06
C ILE A 218 40.20 13.28 -6.42
N SER A 219 40.48 13.48 -7.71
CA SER A 219 41.14 14.70 -8.17
C SER A 219 40.24 15.92 -8.01
N LEU A 220 40.86 17.10 -7.80
CA LEU A 220 40.12 18.36 -7.69
C LEU A 220 39.27 18.64 -8.94
N ALA A 221 39.79 18.32 -10.13
CA ALA A 221 39.04 18.40 -11.39
C ALA A 221 37.82 17.47 -11.43
N SER A 222 37.94 16.25 -10.89
CA SER A 222 36.82 15.30 -10.80
C SER A 222 35.76 15.78 -9.81
N LEU A 223 36.17 16.38 -8.70
CA LEU A 223 35.26 17.00 -7.72
C LEU A 223 34.46 18.12 -8.39
N TYR A 224 35.10 19.05 -9.11
CA TYR A 224 34.40 20.12 -9.83
C TYR A 224 33.39 19.58 -10.84
N ARG A 225 33.81 18.63 -11.69
CA ARG A 225 32.94 18.01 -12.69
C ARG A 225 31.73 17.27 -12.09
N LYS A 226 31.91 16.62 -10.94
CA LYS A 226 30.83 15.90 -10.23
C LYS A 226 29.95 16.82 -9.37
N SER A 227 30.44 18.01 -9.02
CA SER A 227 29.69 19.05 -8.30
C SER A 227 28.91 20.02 -9.21
N ALA A 228 29.23 20.07 -10.50
CA ALA A 228 28.56 20.95 -11.45
C ALA A 228 27.12 20.46 -11.75
N PRO A 229 26.14 21.37 -11.93
CA PRO A 229 24.82 20.98 -12.45
C PRO A 229 25.00 20.34 -13.82
N ALA A 230 24.22 19.29 -14.11
CA ALA A 230 24.22 18.70 -15.44
C ALA A 230 23.80 19.79 -16.45
N SER A 231 24.68 20.14 -17.38
CA SER A 231 24.26 20.80 -18.61
C SER A 231 23.35 19.83 -19.34
N ASP A 232 22.12 20.25 -19.62
CA ASP A 232 21.16 19.51 -20.45
C ASP A 232 21.76 19.15 -21.82
#